data_AF-A0A062U4K4-F1
#
_entry.id   AF-A0A062U4K4-F1
#
_cell.length_a   1.000
_cell.length_b   1.000
_cell.length_c   1.000
_cell.angle_alpha   90.00
_cell.angle_beta   90.00
_cell.angle_gamma   90.00
#
_symmetry.space_group_name_H-M   'P 1'
#
loop_
_entity.id
_entity.type
_entity.pdbx_description
1 polymer ?
#
loop_
_entity_poly.entity_id
_entity_poly.type
_entity_poly.pdbx_seq_one_letter_code
_entity_poly.pdbx_strand_id
1 'polypeptide(L)'
;MSVRETRAFKAAIGNPALGTIMGIHDFDPSPAIDKVDRPVFVVSCYSDRTRQFCIEYRDFVLVIQNSYLLSFVDNIAVGALVAASDAKFDLLSYAGSLAKKFVAEQLYRLAPSSLARVLYLETVGQFEPHWRGPLLRRNEDETLKAASRAISQLTADFMLHHELGHVAAKDRRFYPFVRDVVEEYLADAAPAIEAALVRALMDEAEADLFALNCCIASYAADFGYEKLLEYLTFVARAVTAINVLYLFTDDIHHLNVDSTAPRPDMDRHMGLWAHREKIMCGYLESFSFGPDTVIAKASDSRLALPALTPLFHRITDGAQLTEPTSVDARRFAHVLDLGFQTGDGFEAVIGAVREPWVLSRD
;
A
#
# COMPACT_ATOMS: atom_id res chain seq x y z
N MET A 1 -33.58 12.67 5.94
CA MET A 1 -33.24 11.31 5.46
C MET A 1 -31.73 11.20 5.53
N SER A 2 -31.20 10.24 6.27
CA SER A 2 -29.75 10.08 6.40
C SER A 2 -29.16 9.57 5.08
N VAL A 3 -27.95 10.01 4.71
CA VAL A 3 -27.25 9.48 3.51
C VAL A 3 -27.15 7.95 3.57
N ARG A 4 -26.95 7.38 4.76
CA ARG A 4 -26.90 5.92 5.00
C ARG A 4 -28.19 5.18 4.60
N GLU A 5 -29.32 5.88 4.58
CA GLU A 5 -30.62 5.29 4.23
C GLU A 5 -30.89 5.28 2.72
N THR A 6 -30.13 6.08 1.97
CA THR A 6 -30.33 6.25 0.52
C THR A 6 -30.02 4.95 -0.24
N ARG A 7 -30.70 4.77 -1.38
CA ARG A 7 -30.44 3.64 -2.28
C ARG A 7 -29.01 3.68 -2.85
N ALA A 8 -28.48 4.88 -3.10
CA ALA A 8 -27.13 5.07 -3.60
C ALA A 8 -26.09 4.55 -2.61
N PHE A 9 -26.21 4.93 -1.33
CA PHE A 9 -25.30 4.44 -0.28
C PHE A 9 -25.38 2.92 -0.11
N LYS A 10 -26.60 2.37 -0.03
CA LYS A 10 -26.81 0.92 0.09
C LYS A 10 -26.26 0.13 -1.11
N ALA A 11 -26.38 0.67 -2.32
CA ALA A 11 -25.79 0.06 -3.51
C ALA A 11 -24.26 0.14 -3.50
N ALA A 12 -23.69 1.26 -3.04
CA ALA A 12 -22.25 1.46 -2.94
C ALA A 12 -21.60 0.46 -1.98
N ILE A 13 -22.13 0.32 -0.76
CA ILE A 13 -21.63 -0.65 0.23
C ILE A 13 -22.02 -2.10 -0.12
N GLY A 14 -23.06 -2.29 -0.95
CA GLY A 14 -23.44 -3.61 -1.46
C GLY A 14 -22.61 -4.07 -2.66
N ASN A 15 -21.62 -3.29 -3.10
CA ASN A 15 -20.80 -3.62 -4.25
C ASN A 15 -19.94 -4.88 -3.96
N PRO A 16 -20.09 -5.97 -4.72
CA PRO A 16 -19.30 -7.20 -4.52
C PRO A 16 -17.79 -7.01 -4.64
N ALA A 17 -17.32 -5.95 -5.31
CA ALA A 17 -15.90 -5.61 -5.40
C ALA A 17 -15.29 -5.20 -4.05
N LEU A 18 -16.11 -4.75 -3.08
CA LEU A 18 -15.67 -4.44 -1.72
C LEU A 18 -15.45 -5.70 -0.86
N GLY A 19 -15.78 -6.89 -1.37
CA GLY A 19 -15.56 -8.14 -0.65
C GLY A 19 -16.29 -8.15 0.70
N THR A 20 -15.57 -8.51 1.76
CA THR A 20 -16.13 -8.55 3.11
C THR A 20 -15.99 -7.19 3.78
N ILE A 21 -17.10 -6.48 3.98
CA ILE A 21 -17.12 -5.26 4.78
C ILE A 21 -17.03 -5.61 6.26
N MET A 22 -16.09 -4.97 6.94
CA MET A 22 -15.78 -5.19 8.35
C MET A 22 -16.30 -4.03 9.22
N GLY A 23 -16.33 -2.82 8.66
CA GLY A 23 -16.79 -1.62 9.37
C GLY A 23 -17.09 -0.47 8.42
N ILE A 24 -18.00 0.43 8.83
CA ILE A 24 -18.30 1.67 8.12
C ILE A 24 -18.42 2.79 9.15
N HIS A 25 -17.48 3.73 9.09
CA HIS A 25 -17.33 4.80 10.06
C HIS A 25 -17.56 6.16 9.39
N ASP A 26 -18.29 7.04 10.08
CA ASP A 26 -18.33 8.45 9.68
C ASP A 26 -16.96 9.06 9.97
N PHE A 27 -16.41 9.80 9.03
CA PHE A 27 -15.16 10.51 9.21
C PHE A 27 -15.42 12.01 9.11
N ASP A 28 -14.92 12.75 10.10
CA ASP A 28 -14.99 14.20 10.10
C ASP A 28 -13.67 14.77 9.58
N PRO A 29 -13.63 15.27 8.33
CA PRO A 29 -12.42 15.87 7.77
C PRO A 29 -12.20 17.30 8.25
N SER A 30 -13.14 17.91 9.00
CA SER A 30 -13.06 19.31 9.42
C SER A 30 -11.81 19.71 10.21
N PRO A 31 -11.15 18.81 10.99
CA PRO A 31 -9.87 19.13 11.64
C PRO A 31 -8.71 19.33 10.66
N ALA A 32 -8.80 18.76 9.45
CA ALA A 32 -7.75 18.80 8.43
C ALA A 32 -8.10 19.67 7.21
N ILE A 33 -9.39 19.83 6.89
CA ILE A 33 -9.88 20.53 5.70
C ILE A 33 -11.15 21.31 6.07
N ASP A 34 -11.19 22.63 5.86
CA ASP A 34 -12.35 23.44 6.28
C ASP A 34 -13.63 23.14 5.49
N LYS A 35 -13.50 22.59 4.26
CA LYS A 35 -14.64 22.35 3.37
C LYS A 35 -14.48 21.05 2.59
N VAL A 36 -15.00 19.97 3.16
CA VAL A 36 -15.54 18.86 2.36
C VAL A 36 -17.05 19.07 2.31
N ASP A 37 -17.59 19.29 1.12
CA ASP A 37 -18.99 19.66 0.89
C ASP A 37 -19.98 18.49 1.05
N ARG A 38 -19.43 17.29 1.29
CA ARG A 38 -20.13 16.01 1.32
C ARG A 38 -19.64 15.18 2.51
N PRO A 39 -20.50 14.40 3.17
CA PRO A 39 -20.08 13.48 4.22
C PRO A 39 -19.09 12.42 3.68
N VAL A 40 -18.05 12.16 4.46
CA VAL A 40 -17.02 11.16 4.17
C VAL A 40 -17.26 9.93 5.05
N PHE A 41 -17.22 8.75 4.43
CA PHE A 41 -17.33 7.48 5.15
C PHE A 41 -16.06 6.66 4.89
N VAL A 42 -15.48 6.14 5.96
CA VAL A 42 -14.39 5.16 5.88
C VAL A 42 -15.00 3.77 5.89
N VAL A 43 -14.76 3.01 4.84
CA VAL A 43 -15.23 1.63 4.68
C VAL A 43 -14.03 0.71 4.87
N SER A 44 -13.97 0.04 6.02
CA SER A 44 -12.98 -1.00 6.28
C SER A 44 -13.48 -2.31 5.66
N CYS A 45 -12.72 -2.86 4.74
CA CYS A 45 -13.09 -4.10 4.04
C CYS A 45 -11.89 -5.00 3.78
N TYR A 46 -12.15 -6.27 3.55
CA TYR A 46 -11.17 -7.22 3.04
C TYR A 46 -11.56 -7.61 1.61
N SER A 47 -10.80 -7.09 0.64
CA SER A 47 -11.00 -7.42 -0.77
C SER A 47 -9.70 -7.41 -1.56
N ASP A 48 -9.39 -8.50 -2.23
CA ASP A 48 -8.33 -8.56 -3.23
C ASP A 48 -8.80 -8.14 -4.63
N ARG A 49 -10.07 -7.73 -4.76
CA ARG A 49 -10.74 -7.39 -6.03
C ARG A 49 -10.80 -5.90 -6.31
N THR A 50 -10.73 -5.07 -5.27
CA THR A 50 -10.73 -3.61 -5.42
C THR A 50 -9.32 -3.05 -5.29
N ARG A 51 -8.92 -2.27 -6.29
CA ARG A 51 -7.72 -1.43 -6.26
C ARG A 51 -8.06 0.05 -6.01
N GLN A 52 -9.35 0.37 -5.89
CA GLN A 52 -9.81 1.73 -5.63
C GLN A 52 -9.78 2.00 -4.13
N PHE A 53 -9.14 3.12 -3.77
CA PHE A 53 -9.05 3.61 -2.39
C PHE A 53 -10.04 4.72 -2.09
N CYS A 54 -10.58 5.38 -3.12
CA CYS A 54 -11.63 6.38 -2.98
C CYS A 54 -12.69 6.20 -4.06
N ILE A 55 -13.96 6.34 -3.68
CA ILE A 55 -15.09 6.37 -4.60
C ILE A 55 -15.93 7.61 -4.28
N GLU A 56 -15.92 8.57 -5.20
CA GLU A 56 -16.73 9.77 -5.09
C GLU A 56 -18.15 9.53 -5.62
N TYR A 57 -19.14 9.82 -4.78
CA TYR A 57 -20.54 9.92 -5.17
C TYR A 57 -21.01 11.36 -5.10
N ARG A 58 -22.12 11.66 -5.76
CA ARG A 58 -22.71 13.00 -5.75
C ARG A 58 -22.98 13.52 -4.33
N ASP A 59 -23.44 12.65 -3.43
CA ASP A 59 -23.92 13.05 -2.11
C ASP A 59 -22.97 12.65 -0.96
N PHE A 60 -21.90 11.89 -1.24
CA PHE A 60 -20.95 11.39 -0.24
C PHE A 60 -19.65 10.90 -0.87
N VAL A 61 -18.62 10.69 -0.04
CA VAL A 61 -17.35 10.08 -0.44
C VAL A 61 -17.14 8.80 0.36
N LEU A 62 -16.70 7.73 -0.30
CA LEU A 62 -16.23 6.52 0.38
C LEU A 62 -14.71 6.43 0.26
N VAL A 63 -14.02 6.40 1.40
CA VAL A 63 -12.61 6.04 1.46
C VAL A 63 -12.49 4.59 1.90
N ILE A 64 -11.85 3.77 1.08
CA ILE A 64 -11.78 2.32 1.23
C ILE A 64 -10.48 1.95 1.94
N GLN A 65 -10.60 1.54 3.20
CA GLN A 65 -9.50 0.96 3.96
C GLN A 65 -9.47 -0.55 3.71
N ASN A 66 -8.63 -0.96 2.77
CA ASN A 66 -8.56 -2.34 2.33
C ASN A 66 -7.54 -3.16 3.16
N SER A 67 -8.03 -3.99 4.06
CA SER A 67 -7.24 -4.90 4.89
C SER A 67 -6.38 -5.88 4.10
N TYR A 68 -6.75 -6.22 2.86
CA TYR A 68 -5.89 -7.06 2.00
C TYR A 68 -4.56 -6.37 1.72
N LEU A 69 -4.58 -5.06 1.43
CA LEU A 69 -3.39 -4.28 1.14
C LEU A 69 -2.60 -3.99 2.42
N LEU A 70 -3.30 -3.62 3.50
CA LEU A 70 -2.66 -3.39 4.79
C LEU A 70 -1.98 -4.65 5.33
N SER A 71 -2.53 -5.86 5.06
CA SER A 71 -1.88 -7.13 5.40
C SER A 71 -0.58 -7.35 4.63
N PHE A 72 -0.48 -6.90 3.38
CA PHE A 72 0.77 -6.97 2.62
C PHE A 72 1.83 -6.05 3.24
N VAL A 73 1.46 -4.82 3.58
CA VAL A 73 2.35 -3.85 4.24
C VAL A 73 2.81 -4.35 5.61
N ASP A 74 1.89 -4.89 6.43
CA ASP A 74 2.22 -5.50 7.73
C ASP A 74 3.23 -6.63 7.57
N ASN A 75 3.04 -7.52 6.59
CA ASN A 75 3.96 -8.64 6.38
C ASN A 75 5.37 -8.15 6.01
N ILE A 76 5.49 -7.17 5.11
CA ILE A 76 6.79 -6.56 4.77
C ILE A 76 7.42 -5.91 6.01
N ALA A 77 6.62 -5.19 6.81
CA ALA A 77 7.07 -4.54 8.03
C ALA A 77 7.57 -5.56 9.06
N VAL A 78 6.87 -6.68 9.26
CA VAL A 78 7.29 -7.76 10.16
C VAL A 78 8.64 -8.33 9.74
N GLY A 79 8.83 -8.60 8.45
CA GLY A 79 10.12 -9.06 7.93
C GLY A 79 11.25 -8.07 8.25
N ALA A 80 11.02 -6.78 7.99
CA ALA A 80 12.00 -5.72 8.26
C ALA A 80 12.33 -5.61 9.76
N LEU A 81 11.32 -5.62 10.63
CA LEU A 81 11.47 -5.58 12.08
C LEU A 81 12.20 -6.82 12.63
N VAL A 82 11.92 -8.00 12.10
CA VAL A 82 12.64 -9.24 12.45
C VAL A 82 14.11 -9.13 12.04
N ALA A 83 14.39 -8.68 10.81
CA ALA A 83 15.75 -8.50 10.29
C ALA A 83 16.61 -7.57 11.14
N ALA A 84 16.01 -6.52 11.71
CA ALA A 84 16.70 -5.60 12.62
C ALA A 84 17.19 -6.29 13.92
N SER A 85 16.56 -7.39 14.31
CA SER A 85 16.90 -8.17 15.52
C SER A 85 17.62 -9.49 15.23
N ASP A 86 17.57 -9.98 13.99
CA ASP A 86 18.16 -11.26 13.56
C ASP A 86 18.95 -11.08 12.26
N ALA A 87 20.27 -10.95 12.40
CA ALA A 87 21.17 -10.76 11.27
C ALA A 87 21.21 -11.96 10.30
N LYS A 88 20.69 -13.14 10.68
CA LYS A 88 20.64 -14.31 9.81
C LYS A 88 19.38 -14.35 8.94
N PHE A 89 18.41 -13.49 9.23
CA PHE A 89 17.16 -13.44 8.49
C PHE A 89 17.38 -12.84 7.10
N ASP A 90 17.09 -13.62 6.06
CA ASP A 90 17.17 -13.17 4.67
C ASP A 90 15.96 -12.31 4.29
N LEU A 91 16.05 -11.02 4.63
CA LEU A 91 15.01 -10.03 4.37
C LEU A 91 14.70 -9.88 2.87
N LEU A 92 15.71 -9.97 2.00
CA LEU A 92 15.52 -9.72 0.56
C LEU A 92 14.76 -10.87 -0.11
N SER A 93 15.09 -12.12 0.25
CA SER A 93 14.32 -13.28 -0.20
C SER A 93 12.89 -13.25 0.34
N TYR A 94 12.71 -12.91 1.62
CA TYR A 94 11.40 -12.76 2.25
C TYR A 94 10.52 -11.71 1.53
N ALA A 95 11.05 -10.51 1.29
CA ALA A 95 10.31 -9.41 0.69
C ALA A 95 9.99 -9.65 -0.79
N GLY A 96 10.97 -10.12 -1.56
CA GLY A 96 10.77 -10.41 -2.99
C GLY A 96 9.74 -11.52 -3.22
N SER A 97 9.72 -12.53 -2.35
CA SER A 97 8.73 -13.61 -2.45
C SER A 97 7.32 -13.14 -2.04
N LEU A 98 7.17 -12.27 -1.04
CA LEU A 98 5.87 -11.62 -0.75
C LEU A 98 5.37 -10.76 -1.90
N ALA A 99 6.25 -9.98 -2.55
CA ALA A 99 5.90 -9.18 -3.71
C ALA A 99 5.43 -10.07 -4.88
N LYS A 100 6.13 -11.17 -5.16
CA LYS A 100 5.74 -12.17 -6.15
C LYS A 100 4.38 -12.82 -5.83
N LYS A 101 4.13 -13.15 -4.56
CA LYS A 101 2.81 -13.64 -4.09
C LYS A 101 1.71 -12.63 -4.40
N PHE A 102 1.93 -11.36 -4.04
CA PHE A 102 0.97 -10.28 -4.26
C PHE A 102 0.64 -10.13 -5.75
N VAL A 103 1.65 -10.08 -6.62
CA VAL A 103 1.45 -9.99 -8.09
C VAL A 103 0.70 -11.20 -8.61
N ALA A 104 1.03 -12.41 -8.17
CA ALA A 104 0.35 -13.63 -8.61
C ALA A 104 -1.14 -13.64 -8.25
N GLU A 105 -1.48 -13.22 -7.03
CA GLU A 105 -2.88 -13.08 -6.58
C GLU A 105 -3.62 -12.02 -7.39
N GLN A 106 -3.01 -10.86 -7.59
CA GLN A 106 -3.63 -9.78 -8.37
C GLN A 106 -3.79 -10.15 -9.85
N LEU A 107 -2.85 -10.90 -10.42
CA LEU A 107 -2.94 -11.42 -11.78
C LEU A 107 -4.11 -12.40 -11.90
N TYR A 108 -4.29 -13.27 -10.91
CA TYR A 108 -5.42 -14.20 -10.85
C TYR A 108 -6.77 -13.46 -10.79
N ARG A 109 -6.82 -12.31 -10.11
CA ARG A 109 -8.03 -11.47 -10.01
C ARG A 109 -8.37 -10.71 -11.29
N LEU A 110 -7.36 -10.24 -12.03
CA LEU A 110 -7.57 -9.65 -13.35
C LEU A 110 -8.11 -10.68 -14.34
N ALA A 111 -7.41 -11.81 -14.46
CA ALA A 111 -7.87 -12.93 -15.24
C ALA A 111 -7.32 -14.24 -14.67
N PRO A 112 -8.21 -15.19 -14.32
CA PRO A 112 -7.81 -16.48 -13.78
C PRO A 112 -7.10 -17.29 -14.87
N SER A 113 -5.78 -17.16 -14.96
CA SER A 113 -4.93 -17.80 -15.96
C SER A 113 -4.04 -18.87 -15.34
N SER A 114 -3.60 -19.83 -16.16
CA SER A 114 -2.62 -20.84 -15.76
C SER A 114 -1.31 -20.20 -15.25
N LEU A 115 -0.89 -19.07 -15.82
CA LEU A 115 0.29 -18.34 -15.37
C LEU A 115 0.14 -17.84 -13.93
N ALA A 116 -0.99 -17.19 -13.60
CA ALA A 116 -1.24 -16.69 -12.25
C ALA A 116 -1.23 -17.82 -11.21
N ARG A 117 -1.85 -18.96 -11.54
CA ARG A 117 -1.89 -20.13 -10.65
C ARG A 117 -0.51 -20.75 -10.47
N VAL A 118 0.27 -20.90 -11.55
CA VAL A 118 1.64 -21.43 -11.49
C VAL A 118 2.51 -20.54 -10.62
N LEU A 119 2.50 -19.23 -10.84
CA LEU A 119 3.26 -18.28 -10.04
C LEU A 119 2.83 -18.34 -8.57
N TYR A 120 1.53 -18.39 -8.28
CA TYR A 120 1.02 -18.48 -6.92
C TYR A 120 1.45 -19.77 -6.22
N LEU A 121 1.20 -20.94 -6.84
CA LEU A 121 1.52 -22.25 -6.27
C LEU A 121 3.02 -22.44 -6.06
N GLU A 122 3.85 -22.00 -7.02
CA GLU A 122 5.30 -22.02 -6.88
C GLU A 122 5.75 -21.14 -5.72
N THR A 123 5.22 -19.92 -5.64
CA THR A 123 5.62 -18.96 -4.60
C THR A 123 5.22 -19.49 -3.21
N VAL A 124 4.00 -19.98 -3.04
CA VAL A 124 3.55 -20.57 -1.76
C VAL A 124 4.33 -21.84 -1.44
N GLY A 125 4.48 -22.77 -2.38
CA GLY A 125 5.15 -24.05 -2.15
C GLY A 125 6.63 -23.91 -1.78
N GLN A 126 7.32 -22.91 -2.32
CA GLN A 126 8.74 -22.68 -2.05
C GLN A 126 8.98 -21.77 -0.84
N PHE A 127 8.16 -20.73 -0.66
CA PHE A 127 8.47 -19.64 0.27
C PHE A 127 7.54 -19.54 1.48
N GLU A 128 6.40 -20.25 1.56
CA GLU A 128 5.52 -20.20 2.75
C GLU A 128 6.26 -20.51 4.07
N PRO A 129 7.16 -21.51 4.14
CA PRO A 129 7.91 -21.77 5.37
C PRO A 129 8.78 -20.60 5.81
N HIS A 130 9.28 -19.81 4.84
CA HIS A 130 10.10 -18.63 5.08
C HIS A 130 9.26 -17.43 5.56
N TRP A 131 7.98 -17.35 5.18
CA TRP A 131 7.07 -16.31 5.67
C TRP A 131 6.48 -16.60 7.03
N ARG A 132 6.13 -17.87 7.25
CA ARG A 132 5.37 -18.31 8.42
C ARG A 132 6.10 -18.03 9.73
N GLY A 133 7.41 -18.29 9.78
CA GLY A 133 8.22 -18.09 10.98
C GLY A 133 8.14 -16.66 11.54
N PRO A 134 8.49 -15.63 10.77
CA PRO A 134 8.36 -14.23 11.19
C PRO A 134 6.95 -13.83 11.63
N LEU A 135 5.91 -14.30 10.93
CA LEU A 135 4.51 -13.97 11.26
C LEU A 135 4.04 -14.64 12.56
N LEU A 136 4.46 -15.89 12.80
CA LEU A 136 4.23 -16.56 14.08
C LEU A 136 4.95 -15.83 15.21
N ARG A 137 6.21 -15.44 15.00
CA ARG A 137 6.96 -14.64 15.98
C ARG A 137 6.27 -13.31 16.29
N ARG A 138 5.71 -12.61 15.29
CA ARG A 138 4.88 -11.40 15.52
C ARG A 138 3.72 -11.69 16.46
N ASN A 139 3.06 -12.83 16.33
CA ASN A 139 1.92 -13.16 17.17
C ASN A 139 2.32 -13.48 18.63
N GLU A 140 3.54 -13.92 18.85
CA GLU A 140 4.09 -14.31 20.17
C GLU A 140 4.84 -13.15 20.87
N ASP A 141 5.43 -12.24 20.11
CA ASP A 141 6.22 -11.09 20.60
C ASP A 141 5.37 -9.80 20.56
N GLU A 142 4.88 -9.38 21.73
CA GLU A 142 4.06 -8.17 21.86
C GLU A 142 4.77 -6.88 21.41
N THR A 143 6.10 -6.82 21.49
CA THR A 143 6.86 -5.65 21.03
C THR A 143 6.88 -5.59 19.51
N LEU A 144 7.15 -6.72 18.87
CA LEU A 144 7.11 -6.86 17.41
C LEU A 144 5.70 -6.60 16.86
N LYS A 145 4.69 -7.16 17.52
CA LYS A 145 3.27 -6.95 17.20
C LYS A 145 2.87 -5.48 17.30
N ALA A 146 3.26 -4.80 18.38
CA ALA A 146 2.95 -3.39 18.57
C ALA A 146 3.64 -2.51 17.52
N ALA A 147 4.88 -2.84 17.15
CA ALA A 147 5.62 -2.15 16.10
C ALA A 147 5.01 -2.34 14.71
N SER A 148 4.70 -3.58 14.30
CA SER A 148 4.09 -3.83 12.99
C SER A 148 2.69 -3.21 12.89
N ARG A 149 1.88 -3.30 13.96
CA ARG A 149 0.56 -2.64 14.03
C ARG A 149 0.66 -1.12 13.90
N ALA A 150 1.67 -0.50 14.51
CA ALA A 150 1.90 0.94 14.36
C ALA A 150 2.18 1.32 12.89
N ILE A 151 3.02 0.56 12.19
CA ILE A 151 3.31 0.78 10.76
C ILE A 151 2.05 0.60 9.91
N SER A 152 1.30 -0.48 10.15
CA SER A 152 0.05 -0.76 9.44
C SER A 152 -1.02 0.32 9.67
N GLN A 153 -1.13 0.83 10.91
CA GLN A 153 -2.03 1.93 11.24
C GLN A 153 -1.59 3.24 10.57
N LEU A 154 -0.29 3.58 10.66
CA LEU A 154 0.27 4.75 9.96
C LEU A 154 0.00 4.68 8.45
N THR A 155 0.11 3.49 7.86
CA THR A 155 -0.20 3.27 6.44
C THR A 155 -1.68 3.50 6.15
N ALA A 156 -2.58 2.96 6.98
CA ALA A 156 -4.02 3.11 6.82
C ALA A 156 -4.45 4.59 6.91
N ASP A 157 -3.87 5.34 7.84
CA ASP A 157 -4.14 6.76 8.02
C ASP A 157 -3.49 7.60 6.92
N PHE A 158 -2.27 7.25 6.50
CA PHE A 158 -1.63 7.87 5.34
C PHE A 158 -2.53 7.75 4.10
N MET A 159 -2.99 6.54 3.77
CA MET A 159 -3.85 6.33 2.60
C MET A 159 -5.17 7.09 2.71
N LEU A 160 -5.78 7.09 3.91
CA LEU A 160 -6.99 7.88 4.17
C LEU A 160 -6.77 9.37 3.88
N HIS A 161 -5.68 9.92 4.43
CA HIS A 161 -5.38 11.33 4.25
C HIS A 161 -4.91 11.65 2.83
N HIS A 162 -4.25 10.73 2.13
CA HIS A 162 -3.86 10.90 0.72
C HIS A 162 -5.09 11.14 -0.16
N GLU A 163 -6.11 10.29 -0.04
CA GLU A 163 -7.36 10.44 -0.80
C GLU A 163 -8.09 11.76 -0.48
N LEU A 164 -8.06 12.17 0.79
CA LEU A 164 -8.56 13.49 1.20
C LEU A 164 -7.68 14.63 0.68
N GLY A 165 -6.38 14.38 0.50
CA GLY A 165 -5.39 15.29 -0.04
C GLY A 165 -5.73 15.77 -1.45
N HIS A 166 -6.29 14.90 -2.31
CA HIS A 166 -6.77 15.32 -3.63
C HIS A 166 -7.95 16.30 -3.59
N VAL A 167 -8.69 16.31 -2.48
CA VAL A 167 -9.74 17.31 -2.21
C VAL A 167 -9.12 18.54 -1.54
N ALA A 168 -8.23 18.34 -0.57
CA ALA A 168 -7.56 19.37 0.22
C ALA A 168 -6.60 20.25 -0.60
N ALA A 169 -5.94 19.70 -1.62
CA ALA A 169 -5.05 20.44 -2.51
C ALA A 169 -5.79 21.56 -3.26
N LYS A 170 -7.12 21.52 -3.33
CA LYS A 170 -7.92 22.61 -3.90
C LYS A 170 -8.22 23.74 -2.89
N ASP A 171 -7.88 23.57 -1.60
CA ASP A 171 -7.96 24.59 -0.55
C ASP A 171 -6.76 25.54 -0.62
N ARG A 172 -7.05 26.84 -0.76
CA ARG A 172 -6.06 27.91 -0.94
C ARG A 172 -5.10 28.11 0.23
N ARG A 173 -5.38 27.58 1.42
CA ARG A 173 -4.51 27.72 2.60
C ARG A 173 -3.39 26.69 2.63
N PHE A 174 -3.68 25.49 2.11
CA PHE A 174 -2.73 24.38 2.10
C PHE A 174 -1.94 24.32 0.78
N TYR A 175 -2.61 24.66 -0.33
CA TYR A 175 -2.07 24.56 -1.68
C TYR A 175 -0.73 25.26 -1.90
N PRO A 176 -0.50 26.53 -1.50
CA PRO A 176 0.75 27.22 -1.85
C PRO A 176 1.98 26.58 -1.22
N PHE A 177 1.92 26.20 0.05
CA PHE A 177 3.06 25.63 0.77
C PHE A 177 3.50 24.28 0.19
N VAL A 178 2.55 23.37 -0.01
CA VAL A 178 2.85 22.03 -0.52
C VAL A 178 3.27 22.10 -1.99
N ARG A 179 2.64 22.96 -2.77
CA ARG A 179 3.00 23.18 -4.16
C ARG A 179 4.42 23.73 -4.30
N ASP A 180 4.83 24.70 -3.49
CA ASP A 180 6.19 25.26 -3.54
C ASP A 180 7.25 24.18 -3.27
N VAL A 181 7.02 23.31 -2.28
CA VAL A 181 7.90 22.17 -1.97
C VAL A 181 7.96 21.19 -3.14
N VAL A 182 6.81 20.82 -3.71
CA VAL A 182 6.75 19.91 -4.87
C VAL A 182 7.46 20.54 -6.08
N GLU A 183 7.23 21.82 -6.37
CA GLU A 183 7.88 22.54 -7.46
C GLU A 183 9.40 22.63 -7.26
N GLU A 184 9.90 22.81 -6.04
CA GLU A 184 11.33 22.78 -5.72
C GLU A 184 11.96 21.42 -6.06
N TYR A 185 11.37 20.31 -5.58
CA TYR A 185 11.87 18.98 -5.90
C TYR A 185 11.76 18.62 -7.39
N LEU A 186 10.75 19.17 -8.07
CA LEU A 186 10.55 18.98 -9.50
C LEU A 186 11.45 19.87 -10.35
N ALA A 187 11.90 21.03 -9.88
CA ALA A 187 12.79 21.90 -10.65
C ALA A 187 14.08 21.17 -11.09
N ASP A 188 14.58 20.27 -10.24
CA ASP A 188 15.73 19.40 -10.53
C ASP A 188 15.43 18.26 -11.52
N ALA A 189 14.16 17.88 -11.69
CA ALA A 189 13.70 16.74 -12.49
C ALA A 189 12.97 17.13 -13.78
N ALA A 190 12.42 18.35 -13.84
CA ALA A 190 11.54 18.87 -14.88
C ALA A 190 12.12 18.90 -16.30
N PRO A 191 13.44 19.05 -16.55
CA PRO A 191 13.96 19.03 -17.92
C PRO A 191 13.72 17.71 -18.67
N ALA A 192 13.40 16.62 -17.96
CA ALA A 192 13.27 15.27 -18.52
C ALA A 192 11.82 14.72 -18.57
N ILE A 193 10.82 15.48 -18.09
CA ILE A 193 9.46 14.97 -17.85
C ILE A 193 8.44 15.72 -18.72
N GLU A 194 7.57 14.99 -19.43
CA GLU A 194 6.47 15.57 -20.22
C GLU A 194 5.54 16.44 -19.36
N ALA A 195 5.09 17.60 -19.86
CA ALA A 195 4.26 18.54 -19.09
C ALA A 195 2.94 17.95 -18.54
N ALA A 196 2.35 16.96 -19.23
CA ALA A 196 1.18 16.24 -18.72
C ALA A 196 1.52 15.32 -17.55
N LEU A 197 2.73 14.75 -17.56
CA LEU A 197 3.25 13.88 -16.51
C LEU A 197 3.62 14.67 -15.25
N VAL A 198 4.15 15.88 -15.43
CA VAL A 198 4.40 16.83 -14.34
C VAL A 198 3.12 17.13 -13.57
N ARG A 199 2.00 17.39 -14.26
CA ARG A 199 0.71 17.64 -13.58
C ARG A 199 0.22 16.46 -12.75
N ALA A 200 0.22 15.26 -13.33
CA ALA A 200 -0.19 14.06 -12.59
C ALA A 200 0.72 13.80 -11.38
N LEU A 201 2.03 14.01 -11.53
CA LEU A 201 3.00 13.90 -10.44
C LEU A 201 2.74 14.94 -9.34
N MET A 202 2.43 16.19 -9.71
CA MET A 202 2.09 17.24 -8.76
C MET A 202 0.83 16.88 -7.97
N ASP A 203 -0.25 16.49 -8.65
CA ASP A 203 -1.53 16.16 -7.99
C ASP A 203 -1.36 15.03 -6.95
N GLU A 204 -0.55 14.01 -7.26
CA GLU A 204 -0.23 12.90 -6.37
C GLU A 204 0.72 13.30 -5.24
N ALA A 205 1.77 14.05 -5.55
CA ALA A 205 2.76 14.49 -4.56
C ALA A 205 2.14 15.47 -3.55
N GLU A 206 1.23 16.34 -3.98
CA GLU A 206 0.52 17.24 -3.09
C GLU A 206 -0.36 16.46 -2.09
N ALA A 207 -1.04 15.42 -2.56
CA ALA A 207 -1.83 14.53 -1.73
C ALA A 207 -0.96 13.70 -0.76
N ASP A 208 0.20 13.22 -1.22
CA ASP A 208 1.18 12.51 -0.40
C ASP A 208 1.71 13.39 0.75
N LEU A 209 2.09 14.63 0.45
CA LEU A 209 2.60 15.56 1.48
C LEU A 209 1.50 16.01 2.46
N PHE A 210 0.25 16.15 2.00
CA PHE A 210 -0.90 16.32 2.89
C PHE A 210 -1.02 15.14 3.86
N ALA A 211 -0.96 13.92 3.35
CA ALA A 211 -1.05 12.71 4.17
C ALA A 211 0.07 12.63 5.22
N LEU A 212 1.32 12.89 4.83
CA LEU A 212 2.46 12.92 5.76
C LEU A 212 2.24 13.93 6.88
N ASN A 213 1.76 15.14 6.57
CA ASN A 213 1.48 16.15 7.58
C ASN A 213 0.40 15.74 8.56
N CYS A 214 -0.71 15.15 8.08
CA CYS A 214 -1.76 14.62 8.95
C CYS A 214 -1.23 13.51 9.85
N CYS A 215 -0.41 12.59 9.33
CA CYS A 215 0.20 11.54 10.13
C CYS A 215 1.18 12.11 11.15
N ILE A 216 2.07 13.03 10.77
CA ILE A 216 2.99 13.68 11.69
C ILE A 216 2.22 14.35 12.84
N ALA A 217 1.17 15.12 12.54
CA ALA A 217 0.35 15.77 13.55
C ALA A 217 -0.36 14.79 14.49
N SER A 218 -0.87 13.68 13.94
CA SER A 218 -1.62 12.68 14.71
C SER A 218 -0.72 11.83 15.61
N TYR A 219 0.52 11.59 15.21
CA TYR A 219 1.40 10.61 15.85
C TYR A 219 2.61 11.21 16.58
N ALA A 220 2.90 12.50 16.44
CA ALA A 220 4.04 13.15 17.09
C ALA A 220 4.05 12.92 18.61
N ALA A 221 2.90 13.00 19.27
CA ALA A 221 2.81 12.86 20.73
C ALA A 221 3.15 11.45 21.23
N ASP A 222 2.98 10.43 20.40
CA ASP A 222 3.12 9.03 20.79
C ASP A 222 4.49 8.43 20.42
N PHE A 223 5.20 9.05 19.48
CA PHE A 223 6.45 8.54 18.92
C PHE A 223 7.65 9.44 19.21
N GLY A 224 8.80 8.80 19.41
CA GLY A 224 10.10 9.41 19.31
C GLY A 224 10.33 9.97 17.91
N TYR A 225 10.94 11.15 17.82
CA TYR A 225 11.20 11.83 16.54
C TYR A 225 11.80 10.90 15.48
N GLU A 226 12.93 10.25 15.80
CA GLU A 226 13.64 9.36 14.86
C GLU A 226 12.77 8.18 14.41
N LYS A 227 11.94 7.64 15.32
CA LYS A 227 11.11 6.47 15.07
C LYS A 227 9.90 6.79 14.21
N LEU A 228 9.28 7.95 14.43
CA LEU A 228 8.21 8.42 13.59
C LEU A 228 8.69 8.65 12.15
N LEU A 229 9.84 9.31 11.96
CA LEU A 229 10.41 9.51 10.64
C LEU A 229 10.78 8.19 9.95
N GLU A 230 11.37 7.26 10.69
CA GLU A 230 11.72 5.93 10.18
C GLU A 230 10.48 5.17 9.69
N TYR A 231 9.39 5.18 10.46
CA TYR A 231 8.15 4.48 10.09
C TYR A 231 7.42 5.20 8.96
N LEU A 232 7.37 6.54 8.94
CA LEU A 232 6.80 7.29 7.83
C LEU A 232 7.59 7.10 6.53
N THR A 233 8.91 6.98 6.61
CA THR A 233 9.75 6.65 5.45
C THR A 233 9.43 5.26 4.91
N PHE A 234 9.21 4.29 5.80
CA PHE A 234 8.72 2.97 5.38
C PHE A 234 7.35 3.06 4.69
N VAL A 235 6.40 3.81 5.26
CA VAL A 235 5.06 4.00 4.69
C VAL A 235 5.15 4.61 3.29
N ALA A 236 5.91 5.71 3.13
CA ALA A 236 6.10 6.39 1.84
C ALA A 236 6.64 5.45 0.75
N ARG A 237 7.59 4.58 1.09
CA ARG A 237 8.14 3.58 0.16
C ARG A 237 7.17 2.42 -0.09
N ALA A 238 6.42 2.00 0.92
CA ALA A 238 5.45 0.90 0.79
C ALA A 238 4.28 1.26 -0.12
N VAL A 239 3.65 2.43 0.08
CA VAL A 239 2.50 2.86 -0.72
C VAL A 239 2.88 3.10 -2.18
N THR A 240 4.05 3.67 -2.42
CA THR A 240 4.56 3.88 -3.77
C THR A 240 4.91 2.54 -4.45
N ALA A 241 5.56 1.62 -3.73
CA ALA A 241 5.85 0.28 -4.26
C ALA A 241 4.57 -0.50 -4.62
N ILE A 242 3.50 -0.38 -3.83
CA ILE A 242 2.21 -1.02 -4.14
C ILE A 242 1.63 -0.52 -5.47
N ASN A 243 1.67 0.79 -5.73
CA ASN A 243 1.21 1.35 -6.99
C ASN A 243 1.97 0.76 -8.18
N VAL A 244 3.28 0.54 -8.03
CA VAL A 244 4.12 -0.12 -9.03
C VAL A 244 3.75 -1.60 -9.20
N LEU A 245 3.50 -2.34 -8.12
CA LEU A 245 3.13 -3.77 -8.19
C LEU A 245 1.79 -3.99 -8.92
N TYR A 246 0.81 -3.10 -8.73
CA TYR A 246 -0.43 -3.16 -9.50
C TYR A 246 -0.19 -2.95 -11.00
N LEU A 247 0.66 -1.98 -11.36
CA LEU A 247 1.02 -1.72 -12.77
C LEU A 247 1.79 -2.88 -13.40
N PHE A 248 2.74 -3.48 -12.68
CA PHE A 248 3.41 -4.70 -13.15
C PHE A 248 2.39 -5.81 -13.40
N THR A 249 1.41 -5.98 -12.51
CA THR A 249 0.37 -6.99 -12.68
C THR A 249 -0.41 -6.76 -13.98
N ASP A 250 -0.74 -5.50 -14.30
CA ASP A 250 -1.44 -5.14 -15.54
C ASP A 250 -0.57 -5.39 -16.78
N ASP A 251 0.72 -5.03 -16.75
CA ASP A 251 1.65 -5.30 -17.86
C ASP A 251 1.80 -6.81 -18.12
N ILE A 252 1.95 -7.61 -17.05
CA ILE A 252 2.05 -9.06 -17.13
C ILE A 252 0.76 -9.65 -17.70
N HIS A 253 -0.39 -9.18 -17.25
CA HIS A 253 -1.69 -9.62 -17.77
C HIS A 253 -1.81 -9.33 -19.28
N HIS A 254 -1.47 -8.12 -19.71
CA HIS A 254 -1.47 -7.75 -21.12
C HIS A 254 -0.54 -8.65 -21.96
N LEU A 255 0.68 -8.89 -21.50
CA LEU A 255 1.67 -9.69 -22.23
C LEU A 255 1.28 -11.17 -22.39
N ASN A 256 0.49 -11.71 -21.46
CA ASN A 256 0.24 -13.15 -21.37
C ASN A 256 -1.22 -13.57 -21.63
N VAL A 257 -2.18 -12.66 -21.53
CA VAL A 257 -3.61 -12.99 -21.55
C VAL A 257 -4.40 -12.13 -22.54
N ASP A 258 -4.18 -10.81 -22.56
CA ASP A 258 -4.89 -9.89 -23.47
C ASP A 258 -3.92 -8.91 -24.13
N SER A 259 -3.29 -9.36 -25.22
CA SER A 259 -2.31 -8.58 -25.99
C SER A 259 -2.92 -7.44 -26.81
N THR A 260 -4.24 -7.26 -26.74
CA THR A 260 -4.96 -6.19 -27.45
C THR A 260 -5.30 -5.00 -26.55
N ALA A 261 -5.18 -5.15 -25.22
CA ALA A 261 -5.35 -4.04 -24.30
C ALA A 261 -4.20 -3.02 -24.42
N PRO A 262 -4.40 -1.75 -24.01
CA PRO A 262 -3.30 -0.78 -24.00
C PRO A 262 -2.22 -1.21 -22.99
N ARG A 263 -0.96 -1.29 -23.44
CA ARG A 263 0.17 -1.58 -22.56
C ARG A 263 0.51 -0.36 -21.69
N PRO A 264 0.65 -0.50 -20.37
CA PRO A 264 1.19 0.58 -19.54
C PRO A 264 2.66 0.86 -19.92
N ASP A 265 3.03 2.14 -19.95
CA ASP A 265 4.43 2.56 -20.15
C ASP A 265 5.19 2.40 -18.83
N MET A 266 5.74 1.20 -18.61
CA MET A 266 6.36 0.85 -17.33
C MET A 266 7.55 1.74 -16.98
N ASP A 267 8.38 2.15 -17.95
CA ASP A 267 9.51 3.04 -17.70
C ASP A 267 9.03 4.41 -17.22
N ARG A 268 7.99 4.95 -17.86
CA ARG A 268 7.33 6.19 -17.43
C ARG A 268 6.75 6.08 -16.02
N HIS A 269 6.08 4.97 -15.70
CA HIS A 269 5.48 4.76 -14.39
C HIS A 269 6.52 4.56 -13.28
N MET A 270 7.61 3.85 -13.57
CA MET A 270 8.74 3.71 -12.64
C MET A 270 9.43 5.06 -12.39
N GLY A 271 9.54 5.90 -13.42
CA GLY A 271 10.03 7.27 -13.27
C GLY A 271 9.15 8.12 -12.35
N LEU A 272 7.83 8.12 -12.57
CA LEU A 272 6.86 8.78 -11.69
C LEU A 272 6.98 8.33 -10.24
N TRP A 273 7.05 7.01 -10.03
CA TRP A 273 7.20 6.39 -8.73
C TRP A 273 8.45 6.89 -8.00
N ALA A 274 9.60 6.84 -8.67
CA ALA A 274 10.87 7.28 -8.10
C ALA A 274 10.85 8.77 -7.72
N HIS A 275 10.16 9.61 -8.50
CA HIS A 275 10.00 11.02 -8.16
C HIS A 275 9.09 11.24 -6.95
N ARG A 276 7.95 10.53 -6.85
CA ARG A 276 7.07 10.59 -5.66
C ARG A 276 7.81 10.16 -4.40
N GLU A 277 8.52 9.03 -4.46
CA GLU A 277 9.34 8.57 -3.32
C GLU A 277 10.37 9.63 -2.92
N LYS A 278 11.10 10.21 -3.89
CA LYS A 278 12.09 11.26 -3.62
C LYS A 278 11.46 12.48 -2.94
N ILE A 279 10.31 12.95 -3.41
CA ILE A 279 9.60 14.10 -2.83
C ILE A 279 9.20 13.80 -1.38
N MET A 280 8.55 12.66 -1.12
CA MET A 280 8.11 12.29 0.22
C MET A 280 9.30 12.10 1.19
N CYS A 281 10.32 11.34 0.78
CA CYS A 281 11.49 11.10 1.62
C CYS A 281 12.27 12.40 1.86
N GLY A 282 12.48 13.21 0.83
CA GLY A 282 13.13 14.52 0.98
C GLY A 282 12.35 15.44 1.94
N TYR A 283 11.02 15.48 1.83
CA TYR A 283 10.18 16.23 2.74
C TYR A 283 10.38 15.78 4.20
N LEU A 284 10.33 14.46 4.45
CA LEU A 284 10.56 13.88 5.78
C LEU A 284 11.96 14.19 6.33
N GLU A 285 12.99 14.15 5.49
CA GLU A 285 14.37 14.49 5.87
C GLU A 285 14.54 15.98 6.23
N SER A 286 13.77 16.85 5.58
CA SER A 286 13.78 18.29 5.82
C SER A 286 12.91 18.74 7.00
N PHE A 287 12.00 17.88 7.47
CA PHE A 287 11.01 18.25 8.48
C PHE A 287 11.65 18.40 9.87
N SER A 288 11.36 19.51 10.54
CA SER A 288 11.86 19.79 11.90
C SER A 288 10.73 19.80 12.93
N PHE A 289 10.85 18.96 13.96
CA PHE A 289 9.94 18.94 15.10
C PHE A 289 10.36 20.00 16.10
N GLY A 290 9.41 20.82 16.56
CA GLY A 290 9.67 21.90 17.48
C GLY A 290 8.40 22.54 18.03
N PRO A 291 8.54 23.53 18.93
CA PRO A 291 7.42 24.24 19.56
C PRO A 291 6.48 24.90 18.55
N ASP A 292 7.01 25.30 17.40
CA ASP A 292 6.28 25.98 16.33
C ASP A 292 5.70 25.01 15.28
N THR A 293 6.00 23.71 15.37
CA THR A 293 5.46 22.67 14.48
C THR A 293 4.66 21.64 15.28
N VAL A 294 5.31 20.55 15.69
CA VAL A 294 4.77 19.47 16.50
C VAL A 294 5.81 19.06 17.53
N ILE A 295 5.35 18.79 18.75
CA ILE A 295 6.23 18.35 19.84
C ILE A 295 6.22 16.82 19.84
N ALA A 296 7.32 16.22 19.37
CA ALA A 296 7.51 14.79 19.46
C ALA A 296 7.76 14.33 20.89
N LYS A 297 7.46 13.05 21.18
CA LYS A 297 8.00 12.40 22.36
C LYS A 297 9.54 12.39 22.26
N ALA A 298 10.23 12.62 23.38
CA ALA A 298 11.70 12.69 23.38
C ALA A 298 12.37 11.37 22.95
N SER A 299 11.77 10.23 23.34
CA SER A 299 12.18 8.89 22.90
C SER A 299 11.03 7.91 23.08
N ASP A 300 11.11 6.79 22.37
CA ASP A 300 10.23 5.65 22.59
C ASP A 300 11.02 4.32 22.54
N SER A 301 10.34 3.22 22.86
CA SER A 301 10.89 1.87 22.84
C SER A 301 10.50 1.09 21.57
N ARG A 302 10.13 1.78 20.49
CA ARG A 302 9.74 1.14 19.24
C ARG A 302 10.96 0.51 18.57
N LEU A 303 10.71 -0.61 17.90
CA LEU A 303 11.75 -1.34 17.18
C LEU A 303 12.22 -0.53 15.98
N ALA A 304 13.54 -0.59 15.73
CA ALA A 304 14.14 -0.03 14.53
C ALA A 304 13.84 -0.89 13.29
N LEU A 305 13.90 -0.24 12.14
CA LEU A 305 13.90 -0.83 10.82
C LEU A 305 15.35 -0.85 10.27
N PRO A 306 15.67 -1.82 9.40
CA PRO A 306 16.94 -1.83 8.68
C PRO A 306 16.93 -0.77 7.56
N ALA A 307 18.04 -0.68 6.82
CA ALA A 307 18.08 0.13 5.61
C ALA A 307 16.97 -0.29 4.62
N LEU A 308 16.11 0.66 4.25
CA LEU A 308 14.90 0.39 3.47
C LEU A 308 15.13 0.33 1.96
N THR A 309 16.15 1.02 1.43
CA THR A 309 16.40 1.06 -0.03
C THR A 309 16.59 -0.32 -0.65
N PRO A 310 17.45 -1.22 -0.12
CA PRO A 310 17.61 -2.56 -0.69
C PRO A 310 16.32 -3.39 -0.65
N LEU A 311 15.52 -3.20 0.41
CA LEU A 311 14.23 -3.88 0.59
C LEU A 311 13.23 -3.48 -0.50
N PHE A 312 13.02 -2.18 -0.72
CA PHE A 312 12.02 -1.72 -1.69
C PHE A 312 12.48 -1.89 -3.14
N HIS A 313 13.78 -1.75 -3.44
CA HIS A 313 14.32 -2.15 -4.75
C HIS A 313 14.04 -3.62 -5.06
N ARG A 314 14.13 -4.50 -4.06
CA ARG A 314 13.83 -5.92 -4.21
C ARG A 314 12.35 -6.20 -4.44
N ILE A 315 11.46 -5.43 -3.81
CA ILE A 315 10.00 -5.56 -3.97
C ILE A 315 9.58 -5.14 -5.39
N THR A 316 10.22 -4.14 -5.97
CA THR A 316 9.87 -3.58 -7.28
C THR A 316 10.73 -4.12 -8.43
N ASP A 317 11.50 -5.20 -8.23
CA ASP A 317 12.31 -5.84 -9.27
C ASP A 317 11.44 -6.71 -10.19
N GLY A 318 10.93 -6.11 -11.26
CA GLY A 318 9.96 -6.72 -12.18
C GLY A 318 10.37 -8.06 -12.79
N ALA A 319 11.67 -8.31 -12.98
CA ALA A 319 12.14 -9.59 -13.53
C ALA A 319 11.79 -10.76 -12.60
N GLN A 320 11.96 -10.59 -11.29
CA GLN A 320 11.72 -11.65 -10.32
C GLN A 320 10.25 -11.90 -10.02
N LEU A 321 9.40 -10.90 -10.26
CA LEU A 321 7.95 -11.00 -10.13
C LEU A 321 7.34 -11.89 -11.22
N THR A 322 8.05 -12.06 -12.34
CA THR A 322 7.56 -12.75 -13.55
C THR A 322 8.32 -14.03 -13.87
N GLU A 323 9.56 -14.16 -13.41
CA GLU A 323 10.38 -15.34 -13.65
C GLU A 323 9.98 -16.50 -12.71
N PRO A 324 9.71 -17.70 -13.24
CA PRO A 324 9.54 -18.88 -12.41
C PRO A 324 10.85 -19.21 -11.70
N THR A 325 10.74 -19.66 -10.47
CA THR A 325 11.89 -19.99 -9.62
C THR A 325 12.53 -21.33 -10.00
N SER A 326 11.79 -22.28 -10.62
CA SER A 326 12.37 -23.49 -11.22
C SER A 326 11.55 -24.13 -12.35
N VAL A 327 12.23 -24.83 -13.28
CA VAL A 327 11.61 -25.56 -14.40
C VAL A 327 10.76 -26.74 -13.91
N ASP A 328 11.17 -27.42 -12.84
CA ASP A 328 10.44 -28.55 -12.27
C ASP A 328 9.19 -28.10 -11.51
N ALA A 329 9.24 -26.97 -10.80
CA ALA A 329 8.05 -26.35 -10.21
C ALA A 329 7.03 -25.92 -11.27
N ARG A 330 7.50 -25.40 -12.42
CA ARG A 330 6.62 -25.10 -13.57
C ARG A 330 5.91 -26.35 -14.09
N ARG A 331 6.62 -27.47 -14.26
CA ARG A 331 6.03 -28.74 -14.71
C ARG A 331 5.02 -29.29 -13.71
N PHE A 332 5.35 -29.26 -12.42
CA PHE A 332 4.46 -29.72 -11.36
C PHE A 332 3.21 -28.85 -11.21
N ALA A 333 3.37 -27.52 -11.20
CA ALA A 333 2.26 -26.59 -11.11
C ALA A 333 1.36 -26.64 -12.37
N HIS A 334 1.92 -26.86 -13.55
CA HIS A 334 1.14 -27.08 -14.78
C HIS A 334 0.34 -28.39 -14.72
N VAL A 335 0.91 -29.46 -14.17
CA VAL A 335 0.19 -30.73 -13.93
C VAL A 335 -0.93 -30.55 -12.90
N LEU A 336 -0.71 -29.77 -11.85
CA LEU A 336 -1.76 -29.41 -10.88
C LEU A 336 -2.87 -28.56 -11.53
N ASP A 337 -2.53 -27.58 -12.36
CA ASP A 337 -3.50 -26.75 -13.10
C ASP A 337 -4.41 -27.58 -14.02
N LEU A 338 -3.87 -28.64 -14.62
CA LEU A 338 -4.67 -29.59 -15.42
C LEU A 338 -5.66 -30.42 -14.56
N GLY A 339 -5.44 -30.53 -13.24
CA GLY A 339 -6.29 -31.27 -12.30
C GLY A 339 -7.22 -30.40 -11.45
N PHE A 340 -6.85 -29.14 -11.18
CA PHE A 340 -7.68 -28.15 -10.49
C PHE A 340 -8.56 -27.42 -11.51
N GLN A 341 -9.76 -27.93 -11.76
CA GLN A 341 -10.76 -27.20 -12.56
C GLN A 341 -10.99 -25.79 -11.99
N THR A 342 -11.19 -24.81 -12.88
CA THR A 342 -11.63 -23.45 -12.56
C THR A 342 -12.82 -23.47 -11.59
N GLY A 343 -12.67 -22.94 -10.37
CA GLY A 343 -13.78 -22.87 -9.41
C GLY A 343 -13.38 -22.61 -7.94
N ASP A 344 -14.35 -22.81 -7.04
CA ASP A 344 -14.33 -22.48 -5.60
C ASP A 344 -13.13 -23.07 -4.81
N GLY A 345 -12.47 -24.10 -5.33
CA GLY A 345 -11.33 -24.75 -4.67
C GLY A 345 -10.07 -23.88 -4.60
N PHE A 346 -9.77 -23.07 -5.61
CA PHE A 346 -8.58 -22.20 -5.59
C PHE A 346 -8.78 -20.95 -4.73
N GLU A 347 -10.00 -20.43 -4.68
CA GLU A 347 -10.42 -19.36 -3.75
C GLU A 347 -10.19 -19.77 -2.29
N ALA A 348 -10.51 -21.02 -1.94
CA ALA A 348 -10.28 -21.56 -0.60
C ALA A 348 -8.78 -21.62 -0.23
N VAL A 349 -7.90 -21.87 -1.20
CA VAL A 349 -6.43 -21.87 -0.98
C VAL A 349 -5.90 -20.46 -0.78
N ILE A 350 -6.39 -19.46 -1.53
CA ILE A 350 -6.03 -18.04 -1.31
C ILE A 350 -6.49 -17.60 0.09
N GLY A 351 -7.73 -17.94 0.46
CA GLY A 351 -8.31 -17.60 1.76
C GLY A 351 -7.62 -18.29 2.96
N ALA A 352 -7.10 -19.50 2.80
CA ALA A 352 -6.46 -20.26 3.89
C ALA A 352 -5.04 -19.77 4.25
N VAL A 353 -4.36 -19.05 3.36
CA VAL A 353 -2.93 -18.66 3.51
C VAL A 353 -2.77 -17.18 3.89
N ARG A 354 -3.86 -16.48 4.22
CA ARG A 354 -3.84 -15.09 4.68
C ARG A 354 -4.72 -14.94 5.91
N GLU A 355 -4.13 -14.59 7.06
CA GLU A 355 -4.92 -14.07 8.18
C GLU A 355 -5.41 -12.66 7.82
N PRO A 356 -6.73 -12.38 7.85
CA PRO A 356 -7.25 -11.04 7.62
C PRO A 356 -6.79 -10.11 8.75
N TRP A 357 -6.28 -8.93 8.41
CA TRP A 357 -6.02 -7.89 9.40
C TRP A 357 -7.32 -7.12 9.69
N VAL A 358 -7.70 -7.03 10.97
CA VAL A 358 -8.88 -6.29 11.42
C VAL A 358 -8.40 -5.10 12.24
N LEU A 359 -8.76 -3.89 11.80
CA LEU A 359 -8.65 -2.68 12.61
C LEU A 359 -9.64 -2.81 13.77
N SER A 360 -9.21 -3.32 14.92
CA SER A 360 -9.92 -3.15 16.18
C SER A 360 -9.41 -1.88 16.85
N ARG A 361 -10.24 -0.84 16.92
CA ARG A 361 -10.05 0.28 17.86
C ARG A 361 -10.49 -0.17 19.25
N ASP A 362 -9.74 -1.12 19.82
CA ASP A 362 -9.85 -1.46 21.25
C ASP A 362 -8.54 -1.08 21.95
#